data_AF-H5U3G3-F1
#
_entry.id   AF-H5U3G3-F1
#
_cell.length_a   1.000
_cell.length_b   1.000
_cell.length_c   1.000
_cell.angle_alpha   90.00
_cell.angle_beta   90.00
_cell.angle_gamma   90.00
#
_symmetry.space_group_name_H-M   'P 1'
#
loop_
_entity.id
_entity.type
_entity.pdbx_description
1 polymer ?
#
loop_
_entity_poly.entity_id
_entity_poly.type
_entity_poly.pdbx_seq_one_letter_code
_entity_poly.pdbx_strand_id
1 'polypeptide(L)'
;MLKDVKSMSERMACKVVGLSRSAYRRLPHARTPADPDAALRDQLRTYARKHPRHGFRRAWAHLRFDDGIEINKKRVHRLWKEEGLQVRRAPRRKRVGQSSVPVVV
;
A
#
# COMPACT_ATOMS: atom_id res chain seq x y z
N MET A 1 -30.24 7.32 -8.35
CA MET A 1 -29.76 6.70 -9.61
C MET A 1 -30.97 6.48 -10.54
N LEU A 2 -30.80 6.13 -11.83
CA LEU A 2 -31.92 5.94 -12.79
C LEU A 2 -33.10 5.10 -12.25
N LYS A 3 -32.81 4.14 -11.36
CA LYS A 3 -33.82 3.34 -10.64
C LYS A 3 -34.74 4.20 -9.76
N ASP A 4 -34.19 5.17 -9.05
CA ASP A 4 -34.88 5.99 -8.06
C ASP A 4 -35.46 7.28 -8.68
N VAL A 5 -34.80 7.84 -9.70
CA VAL A 5 -35.18 9.11 -10.33
C VAL A 5 -36.22 8.91 -11.44
N LYS A 6 -36.18 7.76 -12.13
CA LYS A 6 -37.05 7.44 -13.26
C LYS A 6 -37.95 6.22 -12.99
N SER A 7 -37.98 5.69 -11.77
CA SER A 7 -38.74 4.48 -11.38
C SER A 7 -38.52 3.29 -12.32
N MET A 8 -37.31 3.18 -12.89
CA MET A 8 -36.97 2.14 -13.86
C MET A 8 -36.59 0.85 -13.15
N SER A 9 -36.82 -0.31 -13.77
CA SER A 9 -36.26 -1.57 -13.26
C SER A 9 -34.73 -1.56 -13.34
N GLU A 10 -34.06 -2.19 -12.37
CA GLU A 10 -32.58 -2.31 -12.36
C GLU A 10 -32.05 -2.92 -13.67
N ARG A 11 -32.79 -3.87 -14.26
CA ARG A 11 -32.44 -4.50 -15.53
C ARG A 11 -32.42 -3.47 -16.67
N MET A 12 -33.46 -2.64 -16.77
CA MET A 12 -33.55 -1.62 -17.81
C MET A 12 -32.52 -0.52 -17.60
N ALA A 13 -32.35 -0.06 -16.35
CA ALA A 13 -31.35 0.95 -16.02
C ALA A 13 -29.92 0.49 -16.38
N CYS A 14 -29.54 -0.76 -16.05
CA CYS A 14 -28.24 -1.32 -16.41
C CYS A 14 -28.05 -1.45 -17.93
N LYS A 15 -29.11 -1.84 -18.67
CA LYS A 15 -29.07 -1.95 -20.14
C LYS A 15 -28.85 -0.59 -20.80
N VAL A 16 -29.55 0.45 -20.33
CA VAL A 16 -29.45 1.82 -20.86
C VAL A 16 -28.05 2.40 -20.63
N VAL A 17 -27.44 2.12 -19.48
CA VAL A 17 -26.09 2.61 -19.12
C VAL A 17 -24.97 1.75 -19.72
N GLY A 18 -25.28 0.56 -20.23
CA GLY A 18 -24.27 -0.38 -20.73
C GLY A 18 -23.44 -1.05 -19.62
N LEU A 19 -23.94 -1.07 -18.38
CA LEU A 19 -23.27 -1.67 -17.22
C LEU A 19 -23.81 -3.07 -16.94
N SER A 20 -22.95 -4.01 -16.55
CA SER A 20 -23.41 -5.32 -16.07
C SER A 20 -24.07 -5.21 -14.69
N ARG A 21 -25.11 -6.01 -14.43
CA ARG A 21 -25.80 -6.04 -13.12
C ARG A 21 -24.86 -6.39 -11.96
N SER A 22 -23.85 -7.24 -12.20
CA SER A 22 -22.85 -7.60 -11.21
C SER A 22 -21.94 -6.43 -10.85
N ALA A 23 -21.55 -5.60 -11.83
CA ALA A 23 -20.80 -4.39 -11.58
C ALA A 23 -21.64 -3.32 -10.86
N TYR A 24 -22.92 -3.19 -11.21
CA TYR A 24 -23.85 -2.28 -10.52
C TYR A 24 -24.07 -2.64 -9.04
N ARG A 25 -24.22 -3.93 -8.73
CA ARG A 25 -24.42 -4.43 -7.36
C ARG A 25 -23.14 -4.45 -6.53
N ARG A 26 -21.98 -4.43 -7.18
CA ARG A 26 -20.69 -4.36 -6.50
C ARG A 26 -20.58 -2.99 -5.85
N LEU A 27 -20.64 -2.95 -4.51
CA LEU A 27 -20.39 -1.72 -3.78
C LEU A 27 -19.03 -1.16 -4.21
N PRO A 28 -18.94 0.12 -4.63
CA PRO A 28 -17.67 0.77 -4.83
C PRO A 28 -16.82 0.61 -3.56
N HIS A 29 -15.55 0.27 -3.68
CA HIS A 29 -14.64 0.20 -2.52
C HIS A 29 -14.61 1.50 -1.70
N ALA A 30 -15.03 2.62 -2.30
CA ALA A 30 -15.22 3.90 -1.64
C ALA A 30 -16.39 3.96 -0.63
N ARG A 31 -17.28 2.95 -0.59
CA ARG A 31 -18.38 2.85 0.41
C ARG A 31 -18.00 2.05 1.65
N THR A 32 -16.75 1.59 1.78
CA THR A 32 -16.26 1.06 3.06
C THR A 32 -16.06 2.25 4.00
N PRO A 33 -16.79 2.33 5.12
CA PRO A 33 -16.65 3.43 6.05
C PRO A 33 -15.32 3.27 6.81
N ALA A 34 -14.50 4.31 6.76
CA ALA A 34 -13.14 4.40 7.29
C ALA A 34 -12.10 3.55 6.53
N ASP A 35 -10.91 4.13 6.32
CA ASP A 35 -9.76 3.41 5.78
C ASP A 35 -9.44 2.26 6.75
N PRO A 36 -9.71 0.98 6.39
CA PRO A 36 -9.51 -0.15 7.30
C PRO A 36 -8.04 -0.32 7.67
N ASP A 37 -7.15 0.36 6.95
CA ASP A 37 -5.71 0.39 7.17
C ASP A 37 -5.25 1.56 8.07
N ALA A 38 -6.13 2.47 8.51
CA ALA A 38 -5.73 3.69 9.23
C ALA A 38 -4.90 3.40 10.49
N ALA A 39 -5.36 2.49 11.34
CA ALA A 39 -4.63 2.09 12.55
C ALA A 39 -3.25 1.48 12.22
N LEU A 40 -3.18 0.68 11.14
CA LEU A 40 -1.94 0.07 10.68
C LEU A 40 -0.97 1.11 10.10
N ARG A 41 -1.47 2.13 9.39
CA ARG A 41 -0.65 3.25 8.90
C ARG A 41 -0.01 4.01 10.06
N ASP A 42 -0.76 4.31 11.12
CA ASP A 42 -0.22 5.03 12.28
C ASP A 42 0.82 4.22 13.05
N GLN A 43 0.62 2.92 13.20
CA GLN A 43 1.64 2.02 13.75
C GLN A 43 2.90 2.00 12.88
N LEU A 44 2.77 1.86 11.56
CA LEU A 44 3.91 1.87 10.64
C LEU A 44 4.66 3.21 10.66
N ARG A 45 3.95 4.34 10.74
CA ARG A 45 4.55 5.68 10.89
C ARG A 45 5.32 5.80 12.20
N THR A 46 4.75 5.32 13.29
CA THR A 46 5.40 5.32 14.62
C THR A 46 6.66 4.45 14.60
N TYR A 47 6.58 3.27 14.00
CA TYR A 47 7.73 2.38 13.84
C TYR A 47 8.83 3.03 12.99
N ALA A 48 8.48 3.62 11.84
CA ALA A 48 9.42 4.27 10.95
C ALA A 48 10.12 5.48 11.59
N ARG A 49 9.40 6.25 12.44
CA ARG A 49 10.00 7.34 13.24
C ARG A 49 11.03 6.82 14.23
N LYS A 50 10.76 5.69 14.90
CA LYS A 50 11.72 5.05 15.81
C LYS A 50 12.92 4.43 15.07
N HIS A 51 12.70 3.92 13.85
CA HIS A 51 13.71 3.19 13.08
C HIS A 51 13.85 3.71 11.63
N PRO A 52 14.47 4.88 11.41
CA PRO A 52 14.51 5.53 10.10
C PRO A 52 15.29 4.75 9.02
N ARG A 53 16.17 3.82 9.42
CA ARG A 53 16.93 2.95 8.50
C ARG A 53 16.21 1.63 8.17
N HIS A 54 15.10 1.33 8.84
CA HIS A 54 14.37 0.10 8.65
C HIS A 54 13.40 0.23 7.48
N GLY A 55 13.51 -0.68 6.51
CA GLY A 55 12.54 -0.76 5.42
C GLY A 55 11.34 -1.65 5.79
N PHE A 56 10.38 -1.72 4.88
CA PHE A 56 9.12 -2.45 5.06
C PHE A 56 9.29 -3.92 5.49
N ARG A 57 10.41 -4.58 5.14
CA ARG A 57 10.67 -5.97 5.54
C ARG A 57 10.89 -6.11 7.05
N ARG A 58 11.61 -5.16 7.67
CA ARG A 58 11.83 -5.13 9.12
C ARG A 58 10.57 -4.69 9.86
N ALA A 59 9.83 -3.73 9.31
CA ALA A 59 8.53 -3.37 9.85
C ALA A 59 7.54 -4.54 9.83
N TRP A 60 7.48 -5.30 8.73
CA TRP A 60 6.66 -6.52 8.67
C TRP A 60 7.09 -7.58 9.69
N ALA A 61 8.40 -7.76 9.90
CA ALA A 61 8.90 -8.69 10.91
C ALA A 61 8.49 -8.24 12.32
N HIS A 62 8.62 -6.96 12.66
CA HIS A 62 8.17 -6.42 13.93
C HIS A 62 6.66 -6.65 14.14
N LEU A 63 5.85 -6.30 13.14
CA LEU A 63 4.40 -6.52 13.20
C LEU A 63 4.03 -7.98 13.40
N ARG A 64 4.79 -8.92 12.83
CA ARG A 64 4.50 -10.36 12.93
C ARG A 64 5.00 -10.98 14.23
N PHE A 65 6.19 -10.59 14.70
CA PHE A 65 6.85 -11.25 15.82
C PHE A 65 6.67 -10.51 17.15
N ASP A 66 6.71 -9.17 17.14
CA ASP A 66 6.58 -8.37 18.35
C ASP A 66 5.10 -8.08 18.66
N ASP A 67 4.34 -7.68 17.63
CA ASP A 67 2.91 -7.36 17.78
C ASP A 67 1.98 -8.57 17.53
N GLY A 68 2.53 -9.71 17.05
CA GLY A 68 1.78 -10.95 16.81
C GLY A 68 0.73 -10.89 15.71
N ILE A 69 0.77 -9.87 14.84
CA ILE A 69 -0.26 -9.63 13.84
C ILE A 69 0.06 -10.41 12.55
N GLU A 70 -0.83 -11.31 12.15
CA GLU A 70 -0.73 -12.02 10.88
C GLU A 70 -1.14 -11.12 9.69
N ILE A 71 -0.20 -10.27 9.26
CA ILE A 71 -0.39 -9.41 8.08
C ILE A 71 0.44 -9.94 6.91
N ASN A 72 -0.17 -9.92 5.72
CA ASN A 72 0.55 -10.21 4.48
C ASN A 72 1.60 -9.14 4.18
N LYS A 73 2.83 -9.57 3.87
CA LYS A 73 3.94 -8.71 3.47
C LYS A 73 3.61 -7.75 2.32
N LYS A 74 2.73 -8.15 1.39
CA LYS A 74 2.26 -7.29 0.28
C LYS A 74 1.46 -6.09 0.77
N ARG A 75 0.62 -6.28 1.81
CA ARG A 75 -0.19 -5.20 2.41
C ARG A 75 0.71 -4.18 3.09
N VAL A 76 1.68 -4.63 3.89
CA VAL A 76 2.67 -3.73 4.51
C VAL A 76 3.46 -2.99 3.45
N HIS A 77 3.95 -3.65 2.41
CA HIS A 77 4.70 -3.00 1.34
C HIS A 77 3.90 -1.92 0.60
N ARG A 78 2.62 -2.19 0.30
CA ARG A 78 1.72 -1.22 -0.33
C ARG A 78 1.57 0.03 0.55
N LEU A 79 1.18 -0.15 1.82
CA LEU A 79 1.00 0.96 2.76
C LEU A 79 2.31 1.73 2.96
N TRP A 80 3.44 1.03 3.07
CA TRP A 80 4.75 1.65 3.20
C TRP A 80 5.12 2.57 2.03
N LYS A 81 4.72 2.19 0.81
CA LYS A 81 4.91 3.00 -0.40
C LYS A 81 3.93 4.19 -0.45
N GLU A 82 2.66 3.96 -0.14
CA GLU A 82 1.64 5.01 -0.07
C GLU A 82 1.98 6.09 0.97
N GLU A 83 2.57 5.69 2.10
CA GLU A 83 3.01 6.58 3.18
C GLU A 83 4.37 7.25 2.93
N GLY A 84 5.04 6.94 1.81
CA GLY A 84 6.35 7.53 1.49
C GLY A 84 7.49 7.13 2.44
N LEU A 85 7.34 6.05 3.21
CA LEU A 85 8.31 5.62 4.24
C LEU A 85 9.55 4.93 3.66
N GLN A 86 9.78 5.04 2.34
CA GLN A 86 10.91 4.36 1.71
C GLN A 86 12.24 4.88 2.25
N VAL A 87 13.06 3.96 2.74
CA VAL A 87 14.40 4.29 3.23
C VAL A 87 15.22 4.82 2.07
N ARG A 88 15.63 6.09 2.16
CA ARG A 88 16.52 6.71 1.17
C ARG A 88 17.84 5.95 1.16
N ARG A 89 18.23 5.45 -0.01
CA ARG A 89 19.55 4.86 -0.20
C ARG A 89 20.56 5.99 -0.35
N ALA A 90 21.47 6.12 0.61
CA ALA A 90 22.58 7.05 0.47
C ALA A 90 23.44 6.62 -0.73
N PRO A 91 23.90 7.56 -1.57
CA PRO A 91 24.79 7.24 -2.67
C PRO A 91 26.08 6.62 -2.12
N ARG A 92 26.60 5.60 -2.82
CA ARG A 92 27.89 4.99 -2.46
C ARG A 92 28.96 6.08 -2.53
N ARG A 93 29.62 6.34 -1.40
CA ARG A 93 30.76 7.25 -1.37
C ARG A 93 31.83 6.70 -2.32
N LYS A 94 32.24 7.50 -3.31
CA LYS A 94 33.37 7.16 -4.18
C LYS A 94 34.60 7.02 -3.29
N ARG A 95 35.36 5.94 -3.46
CA ARG A 95 36.66 5.82 -2.79
C ARG A 95 37.57 6.93 -3.32
N VAL A 96 38.24 7.63 -2.41
CA VAL A 96 39.27 8.61 -2.74
C VAL A 96 40.59 7.85 -2.71
N GLY A 97 41.39 7.93 -3.78
CA GLY A 97 42.67 7.23 -3.90
C GLY A 97 42.70 6.17 -5.00
N GLN A 98 43.91 5.72 -5.35
CA GLN A 98 44.15 4.65 -6.32
C GLN A 98 44.04 3.28 -5.64
N SER A 99 43.47 2.29 -6.35
CA SER A 99 43.45 0.91 -5.88
C SER A 99 44.88 0.37 -5.83
N SER A 100 45.29 -0.19 -4.70
CA SER A 100 46.56 -0.94 -4.57
C SER A 100 46.54 -2.27 -5.32
N VAL A 101 45.37 -2.72 -5.77
CA VAL A 101 45.21 -3.91 -6.62
C VAL A 101 45.31 -3.47 -8.09
N PRO A 102 46.25 -4.00 -8.87
CA PRO A 102 46.34 -3.72 -10.30
C PRO A 102 45.09 -4.23 -11.01
N VAL A 103 44.56 -3.44 -11.93
CA VAL A 103 43.48 -3.90 -12.81
C VAL A 103 44.10 -4.91 -13.77
N VAL A 104 43.77 -6.19 -13.59
CA VAL A 104 44.10 -7.22 -14.57
C VAL A 104 43.14 -7.01 -15.75
N VAL A 105 43.68 -6.55 -16.88
CA VAL A 105 42.97 -6.41 -18.16
C VAL A 105 43.09 -7.71 -18.94
#